data_AF-A0A1L9U1A6-F1
#
_entry.id   AF-A0A1L9U1A6-F1
#
_cell.length_a   1.000
_cell.length_b   1.000
_cell.length_c   1.000
_cell.angle_alpha   90.00
_cell.angle_beta   90.00
_cell.angle_gamma   90.00
#
_symmetry.space_group_name_H-M   'P 1'
#
loop_
_entity.id
_entity.type
_entity.pdbx_description
1 polymer ?
#
loop_
_entity_poly.entity_id
_entity_poly.type
_entity_poly.pdbx_seq_one_letter_code
_entity_poly.pdbx_strand_id
1 'polypeptide(L)'
;MAQIMPIFSVLFFILSLGNSGTPLTLNFLGEFMSLYGVFERMPILGVLASSSIVFSAAYTIFMYNRIVFGGSYSVYFKDNIGDVTRREFIMLLIFVILTVLFGIYPAPILDGLHYSVSSLIYNVN
;
A
#
# COMPACT_ATOMS: atom_id res chain seq x y z
N MET A 1 -10.87 15.29 -10.00
CA MET A 1 -11.70 14.63 -8.97
C MET A 1 -11.65 15.35 -7.62
N ALA A 2 -10.53 15.99 -7.26
CA ALA A 2 -10.40 16.74 -6.00
C ALA A 2 -11.52 17.77 -5.75
N GLN A 3 -12.04 18.42 -6.80
CA GLN A 3 -13.12 19.41 -6.68
C GLN A 3 -14.54 18.81 -6.54
N ILE A 4 -14.74 17.57 -6.98
CA ILE A 4 -16.08 16.92 -7.03
C ILE A 4 -16.26 15.95 -5.84
N MET A 5 -15.21 15.21 -5.47
CA MET A 5 -15.22 14.20 -4.40
C MET A 5 -13.97 14.34 -3.53
N PRO A 6 -13.90 15.35 -2.65
CA PRO A 6 -12.70 15.63 -1.86
C PRO A 6 -12.38 14.51 -0.86
N ILE A 7 -13.40 13.92 -0.21
CA ILE A 7 -13.19 12.87 0.80
C ILE A 7 -12.65 11.61 0.15
N PHE A 8 -13.22 11.22 -1.00
CA PHE A 8 -12.71 10.10 -1.78
C PHE A 8 -11.25 10.30 -2.16
N SER A 9 -10.90 11.50 -2.64
CA SER A 9 -9.54 11.81 -3.10
C SER A 9 -8.50 11.64 -1.99
N VAL A 10 -8.82 12.06 -0.76
CA VAL A 10 -7.90 11.94 0.39
C VAL A 10 -7.74 10.48 0.80
N LEU A 11 -8.83 9.73 0.92
CA LEU A 11 -8.77 8.31 1.27
C LEU A 11 -8.04 7.50 0.20
N PHE A 12 -8.31 7.78 -1.07
CA PHE A 12 -7.62 7.18 -2.19
C PHE A 12 -6.12 7.50 -2.17
N PHE A 13 -5.74 8.75 -1.83
CA PHE A 13 -4.34 9.11 -1.68
C PHE A 13 -3.63 8.26 -0.62
N ILE A 14 -4.21 8.17 0.58
CA ILE A 14 -3.64 7.39 1.69
C ILE A 14 -3.50 5.92 1.32
N LEU A 15 -4.52 5.32 0.69
CA LEU A 15 -4.46 3.93 0.24
C LEU A 15 -3.44 3.71 -0.89
N SER A 16 -3.33 4.66 -1.83
CA SER A 16 -2.36 4.58 -2.94
C SER A 16 -0.92 4.67 -2.42
N LEU A 17 -0.67 5.53 -1.43
CA LEU A 17 0.60 5.61 -0.71
C LEU A 17 0.89 4.31 0.05
N GLY A 18 -0.11 3.76 0.73
CA GLY A 18 0.04 2.50 1.43
C GLY A 18 0.37 1.32 0.50
N ASN A 19 -0.18 1.31 -0.70
CA ASN A 19 0.19 0.34 -1.74
C ASN A 19 1.64 0.52 -2.20
N SER A 20 2.10 1.77 -2.31
CA SER A 20 3.46 2.14 -2.71
C SER A 20 4.56 1.85 -1.67
N GLY A 21 4.24 1.20 -0.55
CA GLY A 21 5.21 0.89 0.48
C GLY A 21 5.68 2.11 1.28
N THR A 22 4.80 3.07 1.58
CA THR A 22 5.18 4.17 2.47
C THR A 22 5.55 3.68 3.88
N PRO A 23 6.48 4.36 4.57
CA PRO A 23 6.76 4.05 5.97
C PRO A 23 5.45 4.17 6.79
N LEU A 24 5.29 3.28 7.78
CA LEU A 24 4.05 3.03 8.56
C LEU A 24 2.97 2.13 7.93
N THR A 25 3.18 1.53 6.75
CA THR A 25 2.18 0.60 6.18
C THR A 25 2.63 -0.85 6.20
N LEU A 26 1.66 -1.76 6.36
CA LEU A 26 1.93 -3.20 6.38
C LEU A 26 2.68 -3.68 5.13
N ASN A 27 2.39 -3.10 3.95
CA ASN A 27 3.05 -3.51 2.70
C ASN A 27 4.56 -3.23 2.74
N PHE A 28 4.96 -2.07 3.26
CA PHE A 28 6.38 -1.71 3.42
C PHE A 28 7.13 -2.71 4.30
N LEU A 29 6.52 -3.15 5.40
CA LEU A 29 7.17 -4.07 6.33
C LEU A 29 7.46 -5.43 5.67
N GLY A 30 6.51 -5.96 4.89
CA GLY A 30 6.70 -7.22 4.16
C GLY A 30 7.75 -7.12 3.05
N GLU A 31 7.71 -6.04 2.26
CA GLU A 31 8.73 -5.78 1.22
C GLU A 31 10.12 -5.60 1.84
N PHE A 32 10.22 -4.91 2.97
CA PHE A 32 11.50 -4.70 3.65
C PHE A 32 12.07 -6.00 4.25
N MET A 33 11.24 -6.82 4.91
CA MET A 33 11.66 -8.11 5.45
C MET A 33 12.13 -9.08 4.35
N SER A 34 11.40 -9.13 3.23
CA SER A 34 11.79 -9.97 2.09
C SER A 34 13.08 -9.50 1.44
N LEU A 35 13.26 -8.18 1.26
CA LEU A 35 14.52 -7.61 0.78
C LEU A 35 15.69 -7.98 1.69
N TYR A 36 15.53 -7.84 3.01
CA TYR A 36 16.58 -8.18 3.97
C TYR A 36 17.04 -9.64 3.81
N GLY A 37 16.09 -10.58 3.67
CA GLY A 37 16.42 -11.99 3.42
C GLY A 37 17.12 -12.26 2.08
N VAL A 38 16.74 -11.53 1.02
CA VAL A 38 17.42 -11.63 -0.28
C VAL A 38 18.83 -11.06 -0.23
N PHE A 39 19.04 -9.96 0.48
CA PHE A 39 20.36 -9.34 0.65
C PHE A 39 21.35 -10.28 1.35
N GLU A 40 20.89 -11.07 2.32
CA GLU A 40 21.72 -12.06 3.01
C GLU A 40 22.18 -13.19 2.08
N ARG A 41 21.33 -13.63 1.14
CA ARG A 41 21.65 -14.75 0.23
C ARG A 41 22.38 -14.31 -1.04
N MET A 42 21.91 -13.25 -1.71
CA MET A 42 22.46 -12.77 -2.98
C MET A 42 22.29 -11.24 -3.13
N PRO A 43 23.36 -10.44 -2.89
CA PRO A 43 23.25 -8.98 -2.88
C PRO A 43 22.92 -8.40 -4.27
N ILE A 44 23.35 -9.03 -5.37
CA ILE A 44 23.03 -8.58 -6.73
C ILE A 44 21.52 -8.59 -6.98
N LEU A 45 20.82 -9.64 -6.55
CA LEU A 45 19.37 -9.72 -6.68
C LEU A 45 18.67 -8.72 -5.75
N GLY A 46 19.24 -8.45 -4.57
CA GLY A 46 18.75 -7.43 -3.65
C GLY A 46 18.75 -6.02 -4.27
N VAL A 47 19.80 -5.67 -5.03
CA VAL A 47 19.88 -4.37 -5.74
C VAL A 47 18.84 -4.28 -6.87
N LEU A 48 18.61 -5.35 -7.61
CA LEU A 48 17.55 -5.38 -8.63
C LEU A 48 16.17 -5.24 -7.98
N ALA A 49 15.92 -5.96 -6.88
CA ALA A 49 14.65 -5.89 -6.16
C ALA A 49 14.40 -4.49 -5.56
N SER A 50 15.41 -3.82 -5.02
CA SER A 50 15.25 -2.45 -4.49
C SER A 50 14.93 -1.44 -5.59
N SER A 51 15.47 -1.61 -6.79
CA SER A 51 15.12 -0.75 -7.93
C SER A 51 13.63 -0.86 -8.33
N SER A 52 13.03 -2.06 -8.20
CA SER A 52 11.60 -2.29 -8.44
C SER A 52 10.72 -1.45 -7.51
N ILE A 53 11.10 -1.31 -6.24
CA ILE A 53 10.35 -0.51 -5.27
C ILE A 53 10.33 0.96 -5.68
N VAL A 54 11.45 1.49 -6.15
CA VAL A 54 11.55 2.88 -6.64
C VAL A 54 10.62 3.11 -7.83
N PHE A 55 10.60 2.18 -8.80
CA PHE A 55 9.70 2.27 -9.95
C PHE A 55 8.23 2.14 -9.55
N SER A 56 7.90 1.26 -8.61
CA SER A 56 6.56 1.13 -8.06
C SER A 56 6.08 2.46 -7.48
N ALA A 57 6.92 3.12 -6.66
CA ALA A 57 6.59 4.41 -6.07
C ALA A 57 6.48 5.55 -7.08
N ALA A 58 7.35 5.58 -8.10
CA ALA A 58 7.24 6.57 -9.16
C ALA A 58 5.92 6.41 -9.93
N TYR A 59 5.50 5.18 -10.21
CA TYR A 59 4.25 4.90 -10.93
C TYR A 59 3.00 5.27 -10.11
N THR A 60 2.96 4.95 -8.81
CA THR A 60 1.81 5.27 -7.94
C THR A 60 1.58 6.78 -7.84
N ILE A 61 2.64 7.56 -7.65
CA ILE A 61 2.57 9.03 -7.60
C ILE A 61 2.10 9.59 -8.95
N PHE A 62 2.64 9.08 -10.05
CA PHE A 62 2.24 9.50 -11.40
C PHE A 62 0.77 9.19 -11.68
N MET A 63 0.32 7.98 -11.34
CA MET A 63 -1.07 7.55 -11.47
C MET A 63 -2.00 8.44 -10.64
N TYR A 64 -1.67 8.68 -9.37
CA TYR A 64 -2.47 9.51 -8.47
C TYR A 64 -2.64 10.93 -9.04
N ASN A 65 -1.54 11.53 -9.51
CA ASN A 65 -1.57 12.86 -10.11
C ASN A 65 -2.50 12.91 -11.32
N ARG A 66 -2.42 11.92 -12.22
CA ARG A 66 -3.27 11.85 -13.42
C ARG A 66 -4.75 11.62 -13.09
N ILE A 67 -5.08 10.83 -12.07
CA ILE A 67 -6.48 10.56 -11.69
C ILE A 67 -7.11 11.74 -10.96
N VAL A 68 -6.39 12.32 -10.00
CA VAL A 68 -6.94 13.35 -9.11
C VAL A 68 -6.88 14.74 -9.75
N PHE A 69 -5.72 15.10 -10.31
CA PHE A 69 -5.41 16.41 -10.87
C PHE A 69 -5.39 16.47 -12.40
N GLY A 70 -5.22 15.34 -13.07
CA GLY A 70 -5.04 15.26 -14.53
C GLY A 70 -6.26 15.59 -15.40
N GLY A 71 -7.26 16.29 -14.84
CA GLY A 71 -8.29 17.01 -15.58
C GLY A 71 -8.87 16.27 -16.77
N SER A 72 -9.80 15.36 -16.55
CA SER A 72 -10.64 14.82 -17.63
C SER A 72 -12.09 14.90 -17.22
N TYR A 73 -12.73 16.00 -17.63
CA TYR A 73 -14.17 16.20 -17.62
C TYR A 73 -14.79 15.30 -18.68
N SER A 74 -14.79 13.99 -18.42
CA SER A 74 -15.68 13.10 -19.16
C SER A 74 -17.11 13.65 -19.01
N VAL A 75 -17.84 13.70 -20.12
CA VAL A 75 -19.18 14.34 -20.22
C VAL A 75 -20.16 13.78 -19.17
N TYR A 76 -19.91 12.58 -18.67
CA TYR A 76 -20.66 11.90 -17.61
C TYR A 76 -20.46 12.47 -16.19
N PHE A 77 -19.47 13.34 -15.95
CA PHE A 77 -19.21 13.94 -14.63
C PHE A 77 -19.94 15.26 -14.38
N LYS A 78 -20.76 15.74 -15.33
CA LYS A 78 -21.43 17.05 -15.24
C LYS A 78 -22.67 17.07 -14.36
N ASP A 79 -23.38 15.96 -14.24
CA ASP A 79 -24.66 15.92 -13.53
C ASP A 79 -24.58 15.00 -12.31
N ASN A 80 -24.58 15.62 -11.12
CA ASN A 80 -25.13 15.03 -9.90
C ASN A 80 -24.40 13.83 -9.25
N ILE A 81 -23.06 13.83 -9.28
CA ILE A 81 -22.26 12.88 -8.50
C ILE A 81 -22.02 13.46 -7.11
N GLY A 82 -22.71 12.92 -6.11
CA GLY A 82 -22.41 13.17 -4.70
C GLY A 82 -21.08 12.55 -4.29
N ASP A 83 -20.50 13.03 -3.21
CA ASP A 83 -19.31 12.43 -2.60
C ASP A 83 -19.60 11.00 -2.10
N VAL A 84 -18.58 10.35 -1.56
CA VAL A 84 -18.61 9.01 -1.00
C VAL A 84 -19.83 8.80 -0.10
N THR A 85 -20.59 7.72 -0.34
CA THR A 85 -21.71 7.38 0.54
C THR A 85 -21.21 6.99 1.92
N ARG A 86 -22.01 7.17 2.98
CA ARG A 86 -21.59 6.83 4.36
C ARG A 86 -21.08 5.38 4.49
N ARG A 87 -21.61 4.45 3.69
CA ARG A 87 -21.18 3.04 3.67
C ARG A 87 -19.79 2.89 3.04
N GLU A 88 -19.59 3.48 1.86
CA GLU A 88 -18.29 3.47 1.18
C GLU A 88 -17.19 4.12 2.03
N PHE A 89 -17.51 5.21 2.73
CA PHE A 89 -16.59 5.88 3.62
C PHE A 89 -16.14 4.96 4.76
N ILE A 90 -17.08 4.26 5.42
CA ILE A 90 -16.76 3.32 6.48
C ILE A 90 -15.88 2.16 5.97
N MET A 91 -16.19 1.63 4.77
CA MET A 91 -15.41 0.54 4.17
C MET A 91 -13.98 0.97 3.81
N LEU A 92 -13.80 2.16 3.24
CA LEU A 92 -12.46 2.69 2.95
C LEU A 92 -11.69 3.02 4.23
N LEU A 93 -12.37 3.59 5.22
CA LEU A 93 -11.78 3.97 6.48
C LEU A 93 -11.31 2.74 7.29
N ILE A 94 -12.08 1.64 7.31
CA ILE A 94 -11.62 0.41 7.96
C ILE A 94 -10.36 -0.14 7.30
N PHE A 95 -10.24 -0.08 5.96
CA PHE A 95 -9.02 -0.50 5.27
C PHE A 95 -7.83 0.38 5.63
N VAL A 96 -8.00 1.71 5.65
CA VAL A 96 -6.94 2.64 6.05
C VAL A 96 -6.48 2.38 7.48
N ILE A 97 -7.42 2.15 8.40
CA ILE A 97 -7.07 1.84 9.79
C ILE A 97 -6.29 0.53 9.86
N LEU A 98 -6.74 -0.50 9.14
CA LEU A 98 -6.09 -1.80 9.16
C LEU A 98 -4.65 -1.76 8.63
N THR A 99 -4.42 -1.02 7.52
CA THR A 99 -3.08 -0.91 6.92
C THR A 99 -2.10 -0.13 7.80
N VAL A 100 -2.59 0.90 8.51
CA VAL A 100 -1.78 1.70 9.44
C VAL A 100 -1.55 0.97 10.75
N LEU A 101 -2.58 0.34 11.33
CA LEU A 101 -2.49 -0.37 12.61
C LEU A 101 -1.47 -1.50 12.55
N PHE A 102 -1.55 -2.35 11.52
CA PHE A 102 -0.57 -3.41 11.35
C PHE A 102 0.78 -2.93 10.83
N GLY A 103 0.85 -1.76 10.21
CA GLY A 103 2.13 -1.14 9.85
C GLY A 103 2.89 -0.62 11.08
N ILE A 104 2.19 -0.14 12.11
CA ILE A 104 2.78 0.30 13.38
C ILE A 104 3.07 -0.90 14.31
N TYR A 105 2.12 -1.83 14.44
CA TYR A 105 2.23 -2.97 15.34
C TYR A 105 2.06 -4.30 14.58
N PRO A 106 3.13 -4.84 13.99
CA PRO A 106 3.09 -6.08 13.22
C PRO A 106 3.24 -7.35 14.05
N ALA A 107 3.55 -7.23 15.35
CA ALA A 107 3.81 -8.37 16.24
C ALA A 107 2.74 -9.48 16.20
N PRO A 108 1.42 -9.19 16.16
CA PRO A 108 0.41 -10.26 16.15
C PRO A 108 0.52 -11.18 14.93
N ILE A 109 0.96 -10.64 13.80
CA ILE A 109 1.12 -11.39 12.55
C ILE A 109 2.46 -12.14 12.58
N LEU A 110 3.53 -11.47 13.01
CA LEU A 110 4.86 -12.07 13.08
C LEU A 110 4.92 -13.22 14.09
N ASP A 111 4.39 -13.04 15.29
CA ASP A 111 4.42 -14.03 16.37
C ASP A 111 3.68 -15.32 15.96
N GLY A 112 2.56 -15.18 15.24
CA GLY A 112 1.84 -16.31 14.68
C GLY A 112 2.62 -17.06 13.60
N LEU A 113 3.41 -16.36 12.79
CA LEU A 113 4.22 -16.95 11.72
C LEU A 113 5.53 -17.55 12.24
N HIS A 114 6.12 -17.00 13.30
CA HIS A 114 7.43 -17.40 13.82
C HIS A 114 7.51 -18.91 14.09
N TYR A 115 6.52 -19.49 14.76
CA TYR A 115 6.53 -20.92 15.09
C TYR A 115 6.49 -21.80 13.84
N SER A 116 5.59 -21.50 12.89
CA SER A 116 5.45 -22.27 11.64
C SER A 116 6.69 -22.13 10.75
N VAL A 117 7.28 -20.94 10.65
CA VAL A 117 8.47 -20.70 9.84
C VAL A 117 9.70 -21.37 10.45
N SER A 118 9.91 -21.27 11.76
CA SER A 118 11.05 -21.91 12.43
C SER A 118 11.00 -23.43 12.30
N SER A 119 9.83 -24.06 12.52
CA SER A 119 9.69 -25.50 12.36
C SER A 119 9.98 -25.99 10.93
N LEU A 120 9.65 -25.18 9.91
CA LEU A 120 9.97 -25.50 8.52
C LEU A 120 11.48 -25.39 8.24
N ILE A 121 12.15 -24.35 8.75
CA ILE A 121 13.59 -24.17 8.58
C ILE A 121 14.38 -25.33 9.21
N TYR A 122 13.97 -25.80 10.41
CA TYR A 122 14.64 -26.90 11.10
C TYR A 122 14.33 -28.30 10.54
N ASN A 123 13.23 -28.48 9.80
CA ASN A 123 12.91 -29.76 9.14
C ASN A 123 13.55 -29.89 7.75
N VAL A 124 13.85 -28.77 7.09
CA VAL A 124 14.42 -28.75 5.74
C VAL A 124 15.95 -28.82 5.75
N ASN A 125 16.57 -28.57 6.91
CA ASN A 125 17.97 -28.90 7.19
C ASN A 125 18.10 -30.29 7.83
#